data_AF-A0A1W1H6M4-F1
#
_entry.id   AF-A0A1W1H6M4-F1
#
_cell.length_a   1.000
_cell.length_b   1.000
_cell.length_c   1.000
_cell.angle_alpha   90.00
_cell.angle_beta   90.00
_cell.angle_gamma   90.00
#
_symmetry.space_group_name_H-M   'P 1'
#
loop_
_entity.id
_entity.type
_entity.pdbx_description
1 polymer ?
#
loop_
_entity_poly.entity_id
_entity_poly.type
_entity_poly.pdbx_seq_one_letter_code
_entity_poly.pdbx_strand_id
1 'polypeptide(L)'
;MKMQCYQNTTRSYCPIQPPVIGNILKESSIHQAKSSMLFNLKGSSSICRYLLKTLIVLCMGIVMTTPVSADDLTEFDLQVKQWAEECREELNIKFEQMISSQMLNKMQLFDTFYIPIPNTYPQKYHTQYDKIFDNTIQDIIDKYQSKDKRILFVIAVDRNGYLPTHNSIFSQPLTGERETDALNNRTKRIFNDRTGLTAAQNKEPYLLQKYSRDTGEELFDLSIPVFFKEEHWGAVRIGYMK
;
A
#
# COMPACT_ATOMS: atom_id res chain seq x y z
N MET A 1 -19.95 -65.04 -2.70
CA MET A 1 -20.34 -63.61 -2.66
C MET A 1 -21.04 -63.29 -3.98
N LYS A 2 -22.21 -62.64 -3.89
CA LYS A 2 -23.34 -62.46 -4.83
C LYS A 2 -23.11 -62.46 -6.37
N MET A 3 -24.03 -63.17 -7.04
CA MET A 3 -24.68 -62.96 -8.37
C MET A 3 -24.92 -61.47 -8.72
N GLN A 4 -25.17 -60.96 -9.94
CA GLN A 4 -25.37 -61.38 -11.34
C GLN A 4 -25.23 -60.07 -12.19
N CYS A 5 -24.65 -60.07 -13.40
CA CYS A 5 -25.29 -59.91 -14.73
C CYS A 5 -26.51 -58.95 -14.78
N TYR A 6 -26.75 -58.06 -15.76
CA TYR A 6 -26.43 -57.97 -17.20
C TYR A 6 -27.01 -56.63 -17.75
N GLN A 7 -26.37 -56.01 -18.78
CA GLN A 7 -26.94 -55.36 -20.00
C GLN A 7 -28.11 -54.32 -19.93
N ASN A 8 -28.32 -53.35 -20.83
CA ASN A 8 -27.63 -52.65 -21.93
C ASN A 8 -28.61 -51.54 -22.43
N THR A 9 -28.12 -50.64 -23.30
CA THR A 9 -28.84 -49.95 -24.42
C THR A 9 -29.82 -48.77 -24.23
N THR A 10 -29.38 -47.61 -24.73
CA THR A 10 -29.99 -46.65 -25.70
C THR A 10 -31.43 -46.11 -25.52
N ARG A 11 -31.59 -44.77 -25.52
CA ARG A 11 -32.19 -44.00 -26.64
C ARG A 11 -32.25 -42.48 -26.37
N SER A 12 -31.81 -41.73 -27.38
CA SER A 12 -32.17 -40.36 -27.74
C SER A 12 -33.69 -40.17 -27.87
N TYR A 13 -34.24 -38.97 -27.58
CA TYR A 13 -35.36 -38.31 -28.29
C TYR A 13 -35.67 -36.90 -27.68
N CYS A 14 -35.41 -35.85 -28.46
CA CYS A 14 -36.27 -34.65 -28.62
C CYS A 14 -37.23 -34.99 -29.80
N PRO A 15 -38.42 -34.40 -30.06
CA PRO A 15 -38.94 -33.07 -29.71
C PRO A 15 -40.44 -33.05 -29.29
N ILE A 16 -41.02 -31.89 -28.91
CA ILE A 16 -42.30 -31.25 -29.41
C ILE A 16 -42.78 -30.10 -28.47
N GLN A 17 -42.97 -28.89 -29.04
CA GLN A 17 -43.85 -27.78 -28.56
C GLN A 17 -45.35 -28.13 -28.88
N PRO A 18 -46.44 -27.41 -28.47
CA PRO A 18 -46.65 -25.97 -28.09
C PRO A 18 -47.67 -25.82 -26.88
N PRO A 19 -48.38 -24.70 -26.52
CA PRO A 19 -48.73 -23.47 -27.26
C PRO A 19 -48.49 -22.10 -26.58
N VAL A 20 -48.60 -21.10 -27.48
CA VAL A 20 -48.65 -19.65 -27.30
C VAL A 20 -50.03 -19.21 -26.78
N ILE A 21 -50.04 -18.12 -25.98
CA ILE A 21 -51.00 -16.99 -25.83
C ILE A 21 -50.74 -16.45 -24.40
N GLY A 22 -50.46 -15.19 -24.08
CA GLY A 22 -50.41 -13.91 -24.76
C GLY A 22 -50.43 -12.79 -23.69
N ASN A 23 -50.04 -11.57 -24.09
CA ASN A 23 -50.11 -10.27 -23.39
C ASN A 23 -48.82 -9.83 -22.66
N ILE A 24 -48.02 -8.95 -23.28
CA ILE A 24 -48.17 -7.48 -23.35
C ILE A 24 -47.96 -6.83 -21.97
N LEU A 25 -46.79 -6.21 -21.75
CA LEU A 25 -46.61 -4.77 -21.48
C LEU A 25 -45.18 -4.42 -21.03
N LYS A 26 -44.42 -3.85 -21.98
CA LYS A 26 -43.55 -2.67 -21.92
C LYS A 26 -42.55 -2.50 -20.74
N GLU A 27 -41.28 -2.74 -21.08
CA GLU A 27 -40.16 -1.90 -20.65
C GLU A 27 -40.48 -0.41 -20.87
N SER A 28 -40.75 0.34 -19.79
CA SER A 28 -40.90 1.81 -19.91
C SER A 28 -40.61 2.61 -18.63
N SER A 29 -39.98 2.03 -17.61
CA SER A 29 -39.84 2.73 -16.32
C SER A 29 -38.51 3.46 -16.10
N ILE A 30 -37.49 3.26 -16.95
CA ILE A 30 -36.18 3.94 -16.81
C ILE A 30 -36.02 5.12 -17.78
N HIS A 31 -36.75 5.12 -18.91
CA HIS A 31 -36.73 6.23 -19.87
C HIS A 31 -37.69 7.38 -19.51
N GLN A 32 -38.69 7.14 -18.66
CA GLN A 32 -39.65 8.19 -18.26
C GLN A 32 -39.13 9.07 -17.11
N ALA A 33 -38.21 8.57 -16.28
CA ALA A 33 -37.56 9.35 -15.22
C ALA A 33 -36.47 10.30 -15.75
N LYS A 34 -35.87 10.02 -16.92
CA LYS A 34 -34.86 10.88 -17.54
C LYS A 34 -35.46 12.11 -18.24
N SER A 35 -36.71 12.05 -18.68
CA SER A 35 -37.35 13.17 -19.40
C SER A 35 -37.96 14.22 -18.46
N SER A 36 -38.38 13.84 -17.25
CA SER A 36 -39.00 14.77 -16.29
C SER A 36 -38.00 15.68 -15.55
N MET A 37 -36.75 15.26 -15.39
CA MET A 37 -35.72 16.08 -14.72
C MET A 37 -35.09 17.12 -15.66
N LEU A 38 -35.12 16.88 -16.99
CA LEU A 38 -34.58 17.81 -17.99
C LEU A 38 -35.56 18.94 -18.38
N PHE A 39 -36.83 18.86 -17.97
CA PHE A 39 -37.83 19.87 -18.37
C PHE A 39 -38.01 21.03 -17.38
N ASN A 40 -37.28 21.06 -16.26
CA ASN A 40 -37.54 22.05 -15.20
C ASN A 40 -36.35 22.98 -14.87
N LEU A 41 -35.54 23.34 -15.86
CA LEU A 41 -34.49 24.37 -15.73
C LEU A 41 -34.45 25.35 -16.91
N LYS A 42 -35.62 25.73 -17.45
CA LYS A 42 -35.73 26.83 -18.44
C LYS A 42 -35.77 28.23 -17.82
N GLY A 43 -35.47 28.38 -16.52
CA GLY A 43 -35.58 29.66 -15.81
C GLY A 43 -34.40 30.05 -14.90
N SER A 44 -33.24 29.41 -14.98
CA SER A 44 -32.11 29.74 -14.11
C SER A 44 -30.99 30.48 -14.85
N SER A 45 -30.52 31.58 -14.26
CA SER A 45 -29.52 32.50 -14.82
C SER A 45 -28.18 31.81 -15.07
N SER A 46 -27.36 32.40 -15.95
CA SER A 46 -26.07 31.86 -16.42
C SER A 46 -25.09 31.47 -15.29
N ILE A 47 -25.30 31.96 -14.07
CA ILE A 47 -24.50 31.66 -12.87
C ILE A 47 -24.71 30.20 -12.39
N CYS A 48 -25.93 29.67 -12.50
CA CYS A 48 -26.27 28.31 -12.04
C CYS A 48 -25.66 27.21 -12.95
N ARG A 49 -25.48 27.52 -14.24
CA ARG A 49 -24.81 26.63 -15.21
C ARG A 49 -23.29 26.55 -15.02
N TYR A 50 -22.67 27.60 -14.47
CA TYR A 50 -21.25 27.60 -14.14
C TYR A 50 -20.98 26.79 -12.87
N LEU A 51 -21.75 27.01 -11.81
CA LEU A 51 -21.62 26.27 -10.54
C LEU A 51 -21.78 24.75 -10.70
N LEU A 52 -22.65 24.30 -11.61
CA LEU A 52 -22.83 22.88 -11.90
C LEU A 52 -21.66 22.28 -12.70
N LYS A 53 -21.01 23.08 -13.57
CA LYS A 53 -19.83 22.64 -14.33
C LYS A 53 -18.56 22.60 -13.46
N THR A 54 -18.37 23.53 -12.53
CA THR A 54 -17.25 23.47 -11.57
C THR A 54 -17.38 22.31 -10.59
N LEU A 55 -18.61 21.92 -10.20
CA LEU A 55 -18.83 20.80 -9.29
C LEU A 55 -18.50 19.42 -9.91
N ILE A 56 -18.68 19.26 -11.22
CA ILE A 56 -18.36 18.02 -11.95
C ILE A 56 -16.86 17.87 -12.20
N VAL A 57 -16.13 18.99 -12.40
CA VAL A 57 -14.67 18.99 -12.60
C VAL A 57 -13.91 18.78 -11.28
N LEU A 58 -14.55 19.01 -10.12
CA LEU A 58 -13.94 18.76 -8.81
C LEU A 58 -13.90 17.26 -8.41
N CYS A 59 -14.67 16.40 -9.08
CA CYS A 59 -14.78 14.97 -8.74
C CYS A 59 -13.80 14.06 -9.49
N MET A 60 -12.98 14.57 -10.42
CA MET A 60 -12.07 13.77 -11.26
C MET A 60 -10.63 13.67 -10.75
N GLY A 61 -10.36 14.05 -9.50
CA GLY A 61 -9.00 14.07 -8.92
C GLY A 61 -8.76 13.09 -7.77
N ILE A 62 -9.70 12.18 -7.47
CA ILE A 62 -9.49 11.16 -6.44
C ILE A 62 -9.08 9.88 -7.16
N VAL A 63 -7.77 9.60 -7.17
CA VAL A 63 -7.29 8.23 -7.37
C VAL A 63 -7.86 7.40 -6.22
N MET A 64 -8.95 6.67 -6.51
CA MET A 64 -9.52 5.70 -5.61
C MET A 64 -8.54 4.55 -5.50
N THR A 65 -7.65 4.61 -4.51
CA THR A 65 -6.97 3.42 -4.01
C THR A 65 -8.04 2.62 -3.28
N THR A 66 -8.61 1.63 -3.95
CA THR A 66 -9.45 0.64 -3.27
C THR A 66 -8.55 -0.03 -2.22
N PRO A 67 -8.88 0.02 -0.93
CA PRO A 67 -8.23 -0.87 0.02
C PRO A 67 -8.46 -2.29 -0.50
N VAL A 68 -7.37 -3.04 -0.70
CA VAL A 68 -7.47 -4.47 -0.99
C VAL A 68 -8.24 -5.06 0.19
N SER A 69 -9.44 -5.59 -0.07
CA SER A 69 -10.20 -6.27 0.99
C SER A 69 -9.36 -7.42 1.51
N ALA A 70 -9.37 -7.63 2.83
CA ALA A 70 -8.52 -8.58 3.55
C ALA A 70 -8.66 -10.08 3.15
N ASP A 71 -9.42 -10.39 2.11
CA ASP A 71 -9.87 -11.74 1.75
C ASP A 71 -9.31 -12.29 0.42
N ASP A 72 -8.09 -11.94 0.01
CA ASP A 72 -7.30 -12.82 -0.88
C ASP A 72 -5.81 -12.42 -0.89
N LEU A 73 -5.12 -12.63 0.25
CA LEU A 73 -3.66 -12.63 0.25
C LEU A 73 -3.17 -13.87 -0.50
N THR A 74 -2.32 -13.67 -1.50
CA THR A 74 -1.62 -14.77 -2.18
C THR A 74 -0.63 -15.45 -1.23
N GLU A 75 -0.20 -16.66 -1.56
CA GLU A 75 0.86 -17.35 -0.81
C GLU A 75 2.12 -16.48 -0.64
N PHE A 76 2.47 -15.71 -1.68
CA PHE A 76 3.62 -14.81 -1.60
C PHE A 76 3.37 -13.61 -0.69
N ASP A 77 2.16 -13.05 -0.65
CA ASP A 77 1.82 -11.99 0.30
C ASP A 77 1.94 -12.48 1.75
N LEU A 78 1.47 -13.71 2.02
CA LEU A 78 1.59 -14.33 3.34
C LEU A 78 3.06 -14.55 3.72
N GLN A 79 3.89 -14.96 2.77
CA GLN A 79 5.32 -15.12 2.98
C GLN A 79 6.01 -13.78 3.28
N VAL A 80 5.68 -12.73 2.52
CA VAL A 80 6.20 -11.37 2.76
C VAL A 80 5.72 -10.82 4.10
N LYS A 81 4.45 -11.05 4.46
CA LYS A 81 3.90 -10.70 5.77
C LYS A 81 4.72 -11.33 6.89
N GLN A 82 4.98 -12.63 6.80
CA GLN A 82 5.81 -13.34 7.78
C GLN A 82 7.21 -12.71 7.89
N TRP A 83 7.86 -12.42 6.77
CA TRP A 83 9.18 -11.77 6.79
C TRP A 83 9.15 -10.36 7.38
N ALA A 84 8.08 -9.59 7.14
CA ALA A 84 7.91 -8.27 7.74
C ALA A 84 7.70 -8.37 9.26
N GLU A 85 6.92 -9.36 9.74
CA GLU A 85 6.74 -9.66 11.16
C GLU A 85 8.08 -10.05 11.81
N GLU A 86 8.83 -10.98 11.22
CA GLU A 86 10.16 -11.37 11.69
C GLU A 86 11.14 -10.18 11.74
N CYS A 87 11.16 -9.35 10.70
CA CYS A 87 11.98 -8.14 10.66
C CYS A 87 11.61 -7.15 11.78
N ARG A 88 10.31 -7.00 12.05
CA ARG A 88 9.78 -6.14 13.12
C ARG A 88 10.10 -6.71 14.51
N GLU A 89 10.14 -8.03 14.69
CA GLU A 89 10.64 -8.65 15.93
C GLU A 89 12.12 -8.31 16.18
N GLU A 90 12.97 -8.47 15.16
CA GLU A 90 14.40 -8.18 15.30
C GLU A 90 14.69 -6.69 15.52
N LEU A 91 13.92 -5.82 14.88
CA LEU A 91 13.98 -4.37 15.13
C LEU A 91 13.64 -4.05 16.59
N ASN A 92 12.58 -4.64 17.15
CA ASN A 92 12.20 -4.44 18.55
C ASN A 92 13.27 -4.96 19.52
N ILE A 93 13.88 -6.10 19.22
CA ILE A 93 15.03 -6.61 19.99
C ILE A 93 16.17 -5.60 19.96
N LYS A 94 16.48 -5.01 18.79
CA LYS A 94 17.50 -3.96 18.70
C LYS A 94 17.14 -2.70 19.48
N PHE A 95 15.87 -2.29 19.47
CA PHE A 95 15.42 -1.15 20.27
C PHE A 95 15.67 -1.40 21.76
N GLU A 96 15.28 -2.56 22.28
CA GLU A 96 15.54 -2.92 23.68
C GLU A 96 17.05 -2.99 23.99
N GLN A 97 17.87 -3.56 23.08
CA GLN A 97 19.32 -3.60 23.23
C GLN A 97 19.94 -2.21 23.29
N MET A 98 19.55 -1.31 22.38
CA MET A 98 20.11 0.05 22.31
C MET A 98 19.72 0.89 23.53
N ILE A 99 18.51 0.70 24.06
CA ILE A 99 18.04 1.39 25.26
C ILE A 99 18.73 0.83 26.52
N SER A 100 18.79 -0.50 26.66
CA SER A 100 19.41 -1.15 27.83
C SER A 100 20.92 -0.93 27.90
N SER A 101 21.60 -0.83 26.76
CA SER A 101 23.03 -0.48 26.66
C SER A 101 23.31 1.03 26.70
N GLN A 102 22.29 1.88 26.86
CA GLN A 102 22.40 3.34 26.90
C GLN A 102 22.99 3.98 25.63
N MET A 103 22.94 3.30 24.48
CA MET A 103 23.32 3.89 23.18
C MET A 103 22.38 5.02 22.77
N LEU A 104 21.10 4.88 23.11
CA LEU A 104 20.10 5.94 23.04
C LEU A 104 19.11 5.78 24.20
N ASN A 105 18.37 6.84 24.53
CA ASN A 105 17.24 6.77 25.45
C ASN A 105 15.91 6.79 24.69
N LYS A 106 14.79 6.55 25.39
CA LYS A 106 13.47 6.48 24.77
C LYS A 106 13.10 7.77 24.04
N MET A 107 13.40 8.93 24.63
CA MET A 107 13.09 10.22 23.99
C MET A 107 13.85 10.39 22.66
N GLN A 108 15.10 9.92 22.59
CA GLN A 108 15.89 9.93 21.37
C GLN A 108 15.35 8.95 20.32
N LEU A 109 14.86 7.77 20.71
CA LEU A 109 14.25 6.82 19.78
C LEU A 109 13.01 7.41 19.08
N PHE A 110 12.27 8.25 19.79
CA PHE A 110 11.05 8.91 19.32
C PHE A 110 11.28 10.35 18.87
N ASP A 111 12.53 10.72 18.58
CA ASP A 111 12.88 12.07 18.14
C ASP A 111 12.25 12.40 16.78
N THR A 112 11.47 13.48 16.74
CA THR A 112 10.85 14.00 15.50
C THR A 112 11.38 15.39 15.15
N PHE A 113 12.50 15.82 15.74
CA PHE A 113 13.14 17.07 15.41
C PHE A 113 14.06 16.90 14.19
N TYR A 114 13.44 16.87 13.01
CA TYR A 114 14.13 16.66 11.73
C TYR A 114 14.97 17.89 11.33
N ILE A 115 16.28 17.83 11.51
CA ILE A 115 17.20 18.91 11.13
C ILE A 115 17.59 18.74 9.67
N PRO A 116 17.27 19.69 8.77
CA PRO A 116 17.59 19.54 7.35
C PRO A 116 19.10 19.49 7.12
N ILE A 117 19.55 18.54 6.30
CA ILE A 117 20.92 18.45 5.82
C ILE A 117 21.06 19.42 4.64
N PRO A 118 21.99 20.41 4.71
CA PRO A 118 22.14 21.41 3.66
C PRO A 118 22.60 20.76 2.34
N ASN A 119 22.21 21.37 1.22
CA ASN A 119 22.63 20.98 -0.13
C ASN A 119 22.27 19.53 -0.53
N THR A 120 21.14 19.01 -0.04
CA THR A 120 20.65 17.67 -0.40
C THR A 120 19.40 17.74 -1.27
N TYR A 121 19.30 16.85 -2.26
CA TYR A 121 18.08 16.67 -3.03
C TYR A 121 17.87 15.18 -3.39
N PRO A 122 16.68 14.61 -3.14
CA PRO A 122 15.60 15.15 -2.31
C PRO A 122 16.07 15.54 -0.90
N GLN A 123 15.35 16.43 -0.22
CA GLN A 123 15.76 16.95 1.09
C GLN A 123 15.96 15.80 2.09
N LYS A 124 17.11 15.80 2.75
CA LYS A 124 17.46 14.86 3.81
C LYS A 124 17.46 15.53 5.18
N TYR A 125 17.35 14.74 6.24
CA TYR A 125 17.27 15.23 7.61
C TYR A 125 18.14 14.41 8.55
N HIS A 126 18.51 15.01 9.68
CA HIS A 126 19.08 14.33 10.82
C HIS A 126 18.07 14.22 11.97
N THR A 127 18.17 13.13 12.71
CA THR A 127 17.55 12.93 14.03
C THR A 127 18.61 12.35 14.97
N GLN A 128 18.34 12.31 16.28
CA GLN A 128 19.31 11.79 17.24
C GLN A 128 19.63 10.29 17.11
N TYR A 129 18.83 9.52 16.39
CA TYR A 129 18.97 8.06 16.28
C TYR A 129 19.46 7.58 14.91
N ASP A 130 19.50 8.46 13.91
CA ASP A 130 19.66 8.06 12.51
C ASP A 130 21.02 7.38 12.23
N LYS A 131 22.10 7.85 12.85
CA LYS A 131 23.46 7.29 12.73
C LYS A 131 23.59 5.97 13.48
N ILE A 132 22.87 5.80 14.58
CA ILE A 132 22.85 4.53 15.30
C ILE A 132 22.16 3.48 14.42
N PHE A 133 21.04 3.85 13.79
CA PHE A 133 20.30 2.97 12.90
C PHE A 133 21.11 2.51 11.68
N ASP A 134 21.95 3.40 11.11
CA ASP A 134 22.86 3.00 10.02
C ASP A 134 23.79 1.85 10.41
N ASN A 135 24.21 1.80 11.68
CA ASN A 135 25.15 0.78 12.18
C ASN A 135 24.47 -0.47 12.74
N THR A 136 23.19 -0.40 13.13
CA THR A 136 22.53 -1.48 13.87
C THR A 136 21.34 -2.11 13.14
N ILE A 137 20.67 -1.35 12.27
CA ILE A 137 19.42 -1.77 11.62
C ILE A 137 19.64 -2.12 10.15
N GLN A 138 20.63 -1.53 9.47
CA GLN A 138 20.88 -1.77 8.04
C GLN A 138 21.07 -3.27 7.72
N ASP A 139 21.88 -3.98 8.50
CA ASP A 139 22.11 -5.42 8.30
C ASP A 139 20.81 -6.25 8.42
N ILE A 140 19.90 -5.84 9.31
CA ILE A 140 18.62 -6.52 9.50
C ILE A 140 17.79 -6.37 8.24
N ILE A 141 17.56 -5.13 7.77
CA ILE A 141 16.73 -4.88 6.60
C ILE A 141 17.35 -5.46 5.32
N ASP A 142 18.68 -5.49 5.19
CA ASP A 142 19.37 -6.12 4.07
C ASP A 142 19.21 -7.64 4.04
N LYS A 143 19.26 -8.28 5.21
CA LYS A 143 18.99 -9.71 5.33
C LYS A 143 17.60 -10.06 4.76
N TYR A 144 16.57 -9.30 5.08
CA TYR A 144 15.22 -9.56 4.56
C TYR A 144 15.07 -9.18 3.09
N GLN A 145 15.72 -8.11 2.63
CA GLN A 145 15.70 -7.72 1.23
C GLN A 145 16.33 -8.79 0.32
N SER A 146 17.35 -9.49 0.81
CA SER A 146 18.01 -10.57 0.08
C SER A 146 17.22 -11.89 -0.03
N LYS A 147 16.09 -12.04 0.69
CA LYS A 147 15.34 -13.31 0.74
C LYS A 147 14.72 -13.71 -0.59
N ASP A 148 14.33 -12.75 -1.42
CA ASP A 148 13.75 -12.99 -2.74
C ASP A 148 14.01 -11.79 -3.66
N LYS A 149 14.36 -12.05 -4.92
CA LYS A 149 14.61 -11.01 -5.94
C LYS A 149 13.40 -10.09 -6.20
N ARG A 150 12.19 -10.54 -5.83
CA ARG A 150 10.96 -9.76 -5.93
C ARG A 150 10.85 -8.69 -4.84
N ILE A 151 11.62 -8.80 -3.75
CA ILE A 151 11.69 -7.77 -2.72
C ILE A 151 12.59 -6.64 -3.21
N LEU A 152 11.97 -5.48 -3.44
CA LEU A 152 12.65 -4.30 -3.92
C LEU A 152 13.27 -3.49 -2.79
N PHE A 153 12.61 -3.45 -1.63
CA PHE A 153 13.14 -2.80 -0.43
C PHE A 153 12.54 -3.40 0.83
N VAL A 154 13.30 -3.30 1.92
CA VAL A 154 12.83 -3.47 3.30
C VAL A 154 13.30 -2.26 4.08
N ILE A 155 12.38 -1.58 4.75
CA ILE A 155 12.69 -0.34 5.46
C ILE A 155 11.94 -0.26 6.79
N ALA A 156 12.49 0.49 7.74
CA ALA A 156 11.82 0.90 8.97
C ALA A 156 11.67 2.42 8.97
N VAL A 157 10.44 2.92 9.03
CA VAL A 157 10.13 4.35 9.05
C VAL A 157 9.44 4.73 10.35
N ASP A 158 9.69 5.93 10.86
CA ASP A 158 8.90 6.46 11.97
C ASP A 158 7.48 6.82 11.51
N ARG A 159 6.60 7.12 12.48
CA ARG A 159 5.19 7.47 12.25
C ARG A 159 4.93 8.69 11.36
N ASN A 160 5.95 9.51 11.09
CA ASN A 160 5.87 10.66 10.18
C ASN A 160 6.46 10.33 8.80
N GLY A 161 6.84 9.08 8.55
CA GLY A 161 7.42 8.61 7.31
C GLY A 161 8.92 8.90 7.18
N TYR A 162 9.60 9.31 8.24
CA TYR A 162 11.04 9.51 8.21
C TYR A 162 11.77 8.17 8.17
N LEU A 163 12.67 8.03 7.20
CA LEU A 163 13.47 6.85 6.97
C LEU A 163 14.90 7.08 7.48
N PRO A 164 15.24 6.68 8.72
CA PRO A 164 16.58 6.86 9.26
C PRO A 164 17.62 6.12 8.42
N THR A 165 17.41 4.85 8.09
CA THR A 165 18.36 4.07 7.29
C THR A 165 17.62 3.28 6.21
N HIS A 166 18.34 2.88 5.17
CA HIS A 166 17.80 2.12 4.05
C HIS A 166 18.71 0.93 3.79
N ASN A 167 18.22 -0.06 3.04
CA ASN A 167 19.05 -1.11 2.47
C ASN A 167 20.35 -0.56 1.87
N SER A 168 21.47 -1.29 2.01
CA SER A 168 22.80 -0.84 1.59
C SER A 168 22.87 -0.39 0.12
N ILE A 169 22.13 -1.06 -0.76
CA ILE A 169 22.05 -0.69 -2.19
C ILE A 169 21.49 0.72 -2.43
N PHE A 170 20.72 1.26 -1.49
CA PHE A 170 20.15 2.61 -1.52
C PHE A 170 20.75 3.53 -0.44
N SER A 171 21.93 3.18 0.08
CA SER A 171 22.66 3.91 1.11
C SER A 171 24.08 4.29 0.66
N GLN A 172 24.27 4.49 -0.64
CA GLN A 172 25.58 4.84 -1.20
C GLN A 172 26.02 6.26 -0.75
N PRO A 173 27.32 6.53 -0.60
CA PRO A 173 27.79 7.89 -0.28
C PRO A 173 27.27 8.94 -1.26
N LEU A 174 26.96 10.13 -0.76
CA LEU A 174 26.52 11.24 -1.61
C LEU A 174 27.68 11.69 -2.50
N THR A 175 27.37 11.84 -3.78
CA THR A 175 28.29 12.28 -4.83
C THR A 175 28.22 13.79 -5.07
N GLY A 176 27.10 14.42 -4.67
CA GLY A 176 26.77 15.80 -5.00
C GLY A 176 25.99 15.94 -6.31
N GLU A 177 25.90 14.89 -7.12
CA GLU A 177 25.12 14.85 -8.35
C GLU A 177 23.67 14.46 -8.04
N ARG A 178 22.76 15.40 -8.27
CA ARG A 178 21.36 15.31 -7.86
C ARG A 178 20.68 14.01 -8.28
N GLU A 179 20.78 13.65 -9.55
CA GLU A 179 20.08 12.48 -10.11
C GLU A 179 20.70 11.16 -9.60
N THR A 180 22.03 11.11 -9.46
CA THR A 180 22.75 9.95 -8.91
C THR A 180 22.39 9.74 -7.44
N ASP A 181 22.40 10.81 -6.65
CA ASP A 181 22.11 10.76 -5.22
C ASP A 181 20.64 10.41 -4.95
N ALA A 182 19.71 10.92 -5.77
CA ALA A 182 18.29 10.62 -5.67
C ALA A 182 17.96 9.13 -5.83
N LEU A 183 18.73 8.43 -6.69
CA LEU A 183 18.57 7.01 -6.99
C LEU A 183 19.33 6.13 -5.99
N ASN A 184 20.59 6.44 -5.72
CA ASN A 184 21.52 5.56 -5.00
C ASN A 184 21.60 5.86 -3.50
N ASN A 185 21.09 7.00 -3.04
CA ASN A 185 20.99 7.33 -1.62
C ASN A 185 19.57 7.80 -1.24
N ARG A 186 18.76 6.86 -0.75
CA ARG A 186 17.37 7.10 -0.34
C ARG A 186 17.18 7.18 1.17
N THR A 187 18.27 7.14 1.94
CA THR A 187 18.28 7.33 3.40
C THR A 187 17.90 8.76 3.81
N LYS A 188 17.57 8.93 5.09
CA LYS A 188 17.40 10.24 5.75
C LYS A 188 16.29 11.11 5.15
N ARG A 189 15.35 10.51 4.43
CA ARG A 189 14.24 11.19 3.74
C ARG A 189 12.95 11.01 4.50
N ILE A 190 12.02 11.93 4.30
CA ILE A 190 10.63 11.78 4.75
C ILE A 190 9.80 11.35 3.54
N PHE A 191 9.18 10.17 3.62
CA PHE A 191 8.23 9.65 2.64
C PHE A 191 6.81 9.99 3.08
N ASN A 192 6.41 11.24 2.80
CA ASN A 192 5.12 11.80 3.21
C ASN A 192 4.03 11.71 2.12
N ASP A 193 4.23 10.87 1.10
CA ASP A 193 3.15 10.54 0.18
C ASP A 193 2.05 9.74 0.91
N ARG A 194 0.87 9.64 0.29
CA ARG A 194 -0.30 8.98 0.89
C ARG A 194 0.00 7.54 1.30
N THR A 195 0.67 6.78 0.45
CA THR A 195 0.98 5.36 0.70
C THR A 195 1.96 5.22 1.87
N GLY A 196 3.02 6.04 1.88
CA GLY A 196 4.05 6.06 2.91
C GLY A 196 3.51 6.47 4.28
N LEU A 197 2.70 7.54 4.36
CA LEU A 197 2.10 7.96 5.63
C LEU A 197 1.07 6.96 6.14
N THR A 198 0.24 6.39 5.26
CA THR A 198 -0.75 5.38 5.68
C THR A 198 -0.05 4.15 6.24
N ALA A 199 1.04 3.70 5.61
CA ALA A 199 1.88 2.62 6.13
C ALA A 199 2.53 2.97 7.48
N ALA A 200 3.17 4.15 7.57
CA ALA A 200 3.87 4.61 8.76
C ALA A 200 2.95 4.83 9.98
N GLN A 201 1.68 5.18 9.74
CA GLN A 201 0.70 5.47 10.78
C GLN A 201 -0.25 4.30 11.05
N ASN A 202 -0.16 3.23 10.27
CA ASN A 202 -0.98 2.03 10.46
C ASN A 202 -0.78 1.48 11.88
N LYS A 203 -1.89 1.07 12.52
CA LYS A 203 -1.89 0.39 13.82
C LYS A 203 -2.54 -1.00 13.76
N GLU A 204 -3.12 -1.35 12.62
CA GLU A 204 -3.66 -2.69 12.38
C GLU A 204 -2.51 -3.70 12.24
N PRO A 205 -2.73 -5.01 12.50
CA PRO A 205 -1.66 -6.02 12.50
C PRO A 205 -0.80 -6.03 11.23
N TYR A 206 -1.39 -5.70 10.09
CA TYR A 206 -0.70 -5.43 8.85
C TYR A 206 -1.55 -4.52 7.95
N LEU A 207 -0.92 -3.92 6.95
CA LEU A 207 -1.58 -3.21 5.86
C LEU A 207 -0.90 -3.58 4.54
N LEU A 208 -1.66 -4.00 3.54
CA LEU A 208 -1.19 -4.23 2.17
C LEU A 208 -1.76 -3.15 1.24
N GLN A 209 -0.87 -2.42 0.59
CA GLN A 209 -1.23 -1.40 -0.39
C GLN A 209 -0.66 -1.76 -1.75
N LYS A 210 -1.43 -1.44 -2.79
CA LYS A 210 -1.00 -1.55 -4.18
C LYS A 210 -0.87 -0.15 -4.75
N TYR A 211 0.25 0.16 -5.39
CA TYR A 211 0.41 1.43 -6.08
C TYR A 211 1.22 1.28 -7.37
N SER A 212 0.86 2.06 -8.37
CA SER A 212 1.48 2.01 -9.69
C SER A 212 2.70 2.93 -9.75
N ARG A 213 3.78 2.43 -10.34
CA ARG A 213 4.87 3.30 -10.81
C ARG A 213 4.50 3.86 -12.19
N ASP A 214 5.13 4.97 -12.58
CA ASP A 214 4.95 5.59 -13.90
C ASP A 214 5.27 4.63 -15.07
N THR A 215 6.00 3.54 -14.81
CA THR A 215 6.35 2.47 -15.75
C THR A 215 5.23 1.45 -15.99
N GLY A 216 4.11 1.54 -15.28
CA GLY A 216 3.01 0.58 -15.34
C GLY A 216 3.22 -0.69 -14.51
N GLU A 217 4.38 -0.83 -13.85
CA GLU A 217 4.64 -1.90 -12.90
C GLU A 217 3.84 -1.69 -11.61
N GLU A 218 3.16 -2.74 -11.17
CA GLU A 218 2.40 -2.75 -9.93
C GLU A 218 3.33 -3.14 -8.77
N LEU A 219 3.49 -2.23 -7.82
CA LEU A 219 4.25 -2.47 -6.61
C LEU A 219 3.30 -2.69 -5.43
N PHE A 220 3.63 -3.69 -4.62
CA PHE A 220 2.94 -3.99 -3.38
C PHE A 220 3.79 -3.50 -2.21
N ASP A 221 3.17 -2.78 -1.28
CA ASP A 221 3.78 -2.32 -0.03
C ASP A 221 3.02 -2.97 1.13
N LEU A 222 3.70 -3.91 1.80
CA LEU A 222 3.20 -4.53 3.01
C LEU A 222 3.89 -3.90 4.22
N SER A 223 3.10 -3.39 5.15
CA SER A 223 3.59 -2.74 6.37
C SER A 223 3.09 -3.40 7.65
N ILE A 224 3.97 -3.56 8.63
CA ILE A 224 3.70 -4.05 9.98
C ILE A 224 4.03 -2.94 10.97
N PRO A 225 3.13 -2.58 11.90
CA PRO A 225 3.39 -1.52 12.86
C PRO A 225 4.47 -1.92 13.87
N VAL A 226 5.28 -0.94 14.27
CA VAL A 226 6.38 -1.08 15.22
C VAL A 226 6.01 -0.31 16.47
N PHE A 227 5.90 -1.04 17.59
CA PHE A 227 5.64 -0.48 18.91
C PHE A 227 6.85 -0.73 19.81
N PHE A 228 7.17 0.26 20.64
CA PHE A 228 8.15 0.13 21.73
C PHE A 228 7.48 0.51 23.05
N LYS A 229 7.35 -0.45 23.97
CA LYS A 229 6.66 -0.27 25.26
C LYS A 229 5.30 0.41 25.11
N GLU A 230 4.42 -0.20 24.31
CA GLU A 230 3.07 0.28 23.96
C GLU A 230 2.98 1.58 23.12
N GLU A 231 4.09 2.26 22.87
CA GLU A 231 4.11 3.49 22.06
C GLU A 231 4.41 3.17 20.59
N HIS A 232 3.56 3.68 19.70
CA HIS A 232 3.72 3.51 18.25
C HIS A 232 4.90 4.34 17.74
N TRP A 233 5.97 3.67 17.33
CA TRP A 233 7.16 4.30 16.77
C TRP A 233 6.97 4.59 15.28
N GLY A 234 6.44 3.63 14.53
CA GLY A 234 6.27 3.71 13.08
C GLY A 234 6.02 2.33 12.48
N ALA A 235 6.62 1.99 11.33
CA ALA A 235 6.37 0.72 10.65
C ALA A 235 7.61 0.12 9.99
N VAL A 236 7.65 -1.22 9.93
CA VAL A 236 8.46 -1.96 8.95
C VAL A 236 7.64 -2.07 7.67
N ARG A 237 8.26 -1.81 6.52
CA ARG A 237 7.65 -1.87 5.19
C ARG A 237 8.47 -2.75 4.27
N ILE A 238 7.82 -3.62 3.53
CA ILE A 238 8.42 -4.42 2.46
C ILE A 238 7.72 -4.07 1.15
N GLY A 239 8.51 -3.52 0.21
CA GLY A 239 8.07 -3.27 -1.15
C GLY A 239 8.46 -4.41 -2.07
N TYR A 240 7.51 -4.96 -2.83
CA TYR A 240 7.76 -6.12 -3.69
C TYR A 240 6.88 -6.14 -4.94
N MET A 241 7.26 -7.00 -5.89
CA MET A 241 6.50 -7.29 -7.11
C MET A 241 5.98 -8.73 -7.07
N LYS A 242 4.89 -8.99 -7.81
CA LYS A 242 4.33 -10.33 -7.98
C LYS A 242 4.64 -10.88 -9.37
#